data_AF-A0A350DGU4-F1
#
_entry.id   AF-A0A350DGU4-F1
#
_cell.length_a   1.000
_cell.length_b   1.000
_cell.length_c   1.000
_cell.angle_alpha   90.00
_cell.angle_beta   90.00
_cell.angle_gamma   90.00
#
_symmetry.space_group_name_H-M   'P 1'
#
loop_
_entity.id
_entity.type
_entity.pdbx_description
1 polymer ?
#
loop_
_entity_poly.entity_id
_entity_poly.type
_entity_poly.pdbx_seq_one_letter_code
_entity_poly.pdbx_strand_id
1 'polypeptide(L)'
;DGRKMSKSYNNTIPLFVSEKKLQKLVRKIKTNSLEPGEPKDPDTCTLFQIFSAFASESEALAMRQQYAEGIGWGEAKDRVFEYVNAHLSAPRERYNALMEDPAHIEAVLQKGAERAREEAAVTMDRLRAAVGLGRFV
;
A
#
# COMPACT_ATOMS: atom_id res chain seq x y z
N ASP A 1 -6.01 -10.03 -8.39
CA ASP A 1 -6.41 -10.87 -9.54
C ASP A 1 -5.21 -11.65 -10.12
N GLY A 2 -4.10 -11.80 -9.38
CA GLY A 2 -2.88 -12.46 -9.87
C GLY A 2 -1.90 -11.51 -10.56
N ARG A 3 -2.34 -10.36 -11.07
CA ARG A 3 -1.48 -9.40 -11.77
C ARG A 3 -0.88 -8.38 -10.82
N LYS A 4 0.17 -7.67 -11.27
CA LYS A 4 0.70 -6.49 -10.59
C LYS A 4 -0.43 -5.52 -10.26
N MET A 5 -0.42 -5.01 -9.04
CA MET A 5 -1.44 -4.09 -8.56
C MET A 5 -1.37 -2.76 -9.35
N SER A 6 -2.52 -2.31 -9.88
CA SER A 6 -2.67 -1.05 -10.61
C SER A 6 -4.09 -0.50 -10.47
N LYS A 7 -4.19 0.83 -10.31
CA LYS A 7 -5.49 1.53 -10.33
C LYS A 7 -6.23 1.29 -11.65
N SER A 8 -5.52 1.25 -12.78
CA SER A 8 -6.12 1.03 -14.10
C SER A 8 -6.69 -0.38 -14.30
N TYR A 9 -6.15 -1.38 -13.59
CA TYR A 9 -6.65 -2.75 -13.63
C TYR A 9 -7.77 -3.01 -12.64
N ASN A 10 -8.12 -2.00 -11.81
CA ASN A 10 -9.10 -2.11 -10.75
C ASN A 10 -8.86 -3.33 -9.83
N ASN A 11 -7.59 -3.68 -9.61
CA ASN A 11 -7.16 -4.82 -8.79
C ASN A 11 -6.44 -4.39 -7.51
N THR A 12 -6.68 -3.16 -7.06
CA THR A 12 -6.03 -2.57 -5.88
C THR A 12 -6.73 -2.91 -4.56
N ILE A 13 -5.95 -2.92 -3.48
CA ILE A 13 -6.44 -2.83 -2.11
C ILE A 13 -6.04 -1.44 -1.60
N PRO A 14 -6.96 -0.47 -1.49
CA PRO A 14 -6.59 0.86 -1.00
C PRO A 14 -6.26 0.80 0.50
N LEU A 15 -5.19 1.47 0.93
CA LEU A 15 -4.60 1.32 2.26
C LEU A 15 -5.55 1.70 3.41
N PHE A 16 -6.17 2.88 3.34
CA PHE A 16 -6.92 3.46 4.45
C PHE A 16 -8.45 3.35 4.27
N VAL A 17 -8.91 2.25 3.68
CA VAL A 17 -10.33 1.90 3.72
C VAL A 17 -10.74 1.43 5.11
N SER A 18 -12.04 1.48 5.42
CA SER A 18 -12.56 0.88 6.64
C SER A 18 -12.24 -0.62 6.72
N GLU A 19 -12.14 -1.13 7.94
CA GLU A 19 -11.88 -2.54 8.22
C GLU A 19 -12.81 -3.48 7.44
N LYS A 20 -14.11 -3.22 7.49
CA LYS A 20 -15.12 -3.99 6.75
C LYS A 20 -14.86 -4.02 5.23
N LYS A 21 -14.39 -2.91 4.66
CA LYS A 21 -14.07 -2.82 3.23
C LYS A 21 -12.76 -3.55 2.92
N LEU A 22 -11.75 -3.46 3.79
CA LEU A 22 -10.51 -4.22 3.68
C LEU A 22 -10.80 -5.73 3.69
N GLN A 23 -11.58 -6.22 4.67
CA GLN A 23 -11.98 -7.62 4.76
C GLN A 23 -12.65 -8.10 3.46
N LYS A 24 -13.60 -7.33 2.93
CA LYS A 24 -14.28 -7.63 1.67
C LYS A 24 -13.32 -7.70 0.47
N LEU A 25 -12.29 -6.85 0.44
CA LEU A 25 -11.28 -6.84 -0.63
C LEU A 25 -10.36 -8.06 -0.52
N VAL A 26 -9.88 -8.39 0.68
CA VAL A 26 -9.04 -9.58 0.93
C VAL A 26 -9.80 -10.85 0.57
N ARG A 27 -11.08 -10.95 0.95
CA ARG A 27 -11.93 -12.12 0.62
C ARG A 27 -12.11 -12.33 -0.89
N LYS A 28 -12.06 -11.25 -1.68
CA LYS A 28 -12.15 -11.29 -3.15
C LYS A 28 -10.84 -11.68 -3.85
N ILE A 29 -9.72 -11.83 -3.13
CA ILE A 29 -8.48 -12.30 -3.73
C ILE A 29 -8.75 -13.68 -4.34
N LYS A 30 -8.41 -13.80 -5.63
CA LYS A 30 -8.57 -15.06 -6.38
C LYS A 30 -7.58 -16.08 -5.85
N THR A 31 -8.08 -17.28 -5.60
CA THR A 31 -7.34 -18.48 -5.25
C THR A 31 -7.71 -19.59 -6.25
N ASN A 32 -7.19 -20.80 -6.07
CA ASN A 32 -7.59 -21.97 -6.86
C ASN A 32 -8.69 -22.78 -6.14
N SER A 33 -9.02 -23.96 -6.68
CA SER A 33 -10.06 -24.85 -6.15
C SER A 33 -9.55 -25.93 -5.20
N LEU A 34 -8.30 -25.86 -4.72
CA LEU A 34 -7.77 -26.82 -3.75
C LEU A 34 -8.57 -26.77 -2.45
N GLU A 35 -8.91 -27.94 -1.92
CA GLU A 35 -9.68 -28.14 -0.70
C GLU A 35 -8.82 -27.90 0.56
N PRO A 36 -9.45 -27.71 1.73
CA PRO A 36 -8.74 -27.80 3.02
C PRO A 36 -8.07 -29.17 3.18
N GLY A 37 -6.84 -29.18 3.69
CA GLY A 37 -5.99 -30.39 3.80
C GLY A 37 -5.12 -30.65 2.57
N GLU A 38 -5.42 -30.07 1.41
CA GLU A 38 -4.55 -30.17 0.24
C GLU A 38 -3.40 -29.15 0.31
N PRO A 39 -2.13 -29.58 0.13
CA PRO A 39 -0.98 -28.68 0.13
C PRO A 39 -1.10 -27.57 -0.92
N LYS A 40 -0.68 -26.35 -0.55
CA LYS A 40 -0.78 -25.16 -1.40
C LYS A 40 0.61 -24.60 -1.67
N ASP A 41 0.85 -24.18 -2.92
CA ASP A 41 2.09 -23.51 -3.30
C ASP A 41 2.03 -22.00 -2.95
N PRO A 42 2.88 -21.51 -2.02
CA PRO A 42 2.89 -20.11 -1.64
C PRO A 42 3.48 -19.20 -2.73
N ASP A 43 4.38 -19.69 -3.59
CA ASP A 43 5.14 -18.86 -4.54
C ASP A 43 4.25 -18.38 -5.70
N THR A 44 3.25 -19.18 -6.06
CA THR A 44 2.24 -18.84 -7.06
C THR A 44 0.99 -18.16 -6.47
N CYS A 45 0.93 -17.98 -5.14
CA CYS A 45 -0.26 -17.49 -4.45
C CYS A 45 -0.18 -15.98 -4.14
N THR A 46 -1.04 -15.18 -4.76
CA THR A 46 -1.13 -13.73 -4.48
C THR A 46 -1.47 -13.42 -3.03
N LEU A 47 -2.26 -14.28 -2.37
CA LEU A 47 -2.62 -14.09 -0.96
C LEU A 47 -1.39 -14.18 -0.06
N PHE A 48 -0.52 -15.15 -0.32
CA PHE A 48 0.74 -15.31 0.39
C PHE A 48 1.70 -14.14 0.09
N GLN A 49 1.83 -13.74 -1.17
CA GLN A 49 2.66 -12.59 -1.56
C GLN A 49 2.25 -11.31 -0.81
N ILE A 50 0.94 -11.05 -0.68
CA ILE A 50 0.43 -9.90 0.09
C ILE A 50 0.82 -10.03 1.56
N PHE A 51 0.62 -11.19 2.18
CA PHE A 51 1.02 -11.41 3.58
C PHE A 51 2.52 -11.17 3.79
N SER A 52 3.36 -11.75 2.93
CA SER A 52 4.83 -11.65 3.01
C SER A 52 5.36 -10.22 2.84
N ALA A 53 4.59 -9.32 2.22
CA ALA A 53 4.98 -7.92 2.09
C ALA A 53 4.89 -7.13 3.41
N PHE A 54 4.17 -7.65 4.40
CA PHE A 54 4.07 -7.08 5.75
C PHE A 54 4.78 -7.91 6.80
N ALA A 55 4.88 -9.22 6.58
CA ALA A 55 5.41 -10.17 7.55
C ALA A 55 6.95 -10.15 7.63
N SER A 56 7.47 -10.48 8.80
CA SER A 56 8.88 -10.87 8.95
C SER A 56 9.16 -12.20 8.24
N GLU A 57 10.44 -12.49 8.02
CA GLU A 57 10.87 -13.76 7.40
C GLU A 57 10.37 -14.98 8.18
N SER A 58 10.41 -14.94 9.52
CA SER A 58 9.92 -16.02 10.37
C SER A 58 8.41 -16.24 10.28
N GLU A 59 7.63 -15.16 10.22
CA GLU A 59 6.18 -15.24 10.09
C GLU A 59 5.78 -15.73 8.69
N ALA A 60 6.49 -15.28 7.66
CA ALA A 60 6.32 -15.77 6.30
C ALA A 60 6.62 -17.28 6.22
N LEU A 61 7.70 -17.75 6.85
CA LEU A 61 8.04 -19.17 6.89
C LEU A 61 6.96 -20.00 7.61
N ALA A 62 6.42 -19.51 8.73
CA ALA A 62 5.32 -20.17 9.44
C ALA A 62 4.05 -20.26 8.55
N MET A 63 3.72 -19.20 7.82
CA MET A 63 2.60 -19.22 6.88
C MET A 63 2.85 -20.17 5.69
N ARG A 64 4.09 -20.30 5.22
CA ARG A 64 4.46 -21.32 4.21
C ARG A 64 4.24 -22.74 4.73
N GLN A 65 4.59 -22.99 5.99
CA GLN A 65 4.34 -24.29 6.62
C GLN A 65 2.85 -24.60 6.67
N GLN A 66 2.01 -23.65 7.09
CA GLN A 66 0.55 -23.83 7.09
C GLN A 66 -0.01 -24.11 5.69
N TYR A 67 0.56 -23.50 4.65
CA TYR A 67 0.23 -23.80 3.25
C TYR A 67 0.59 -25.24 2.87
N ALA A 68 1.78 -25.71 3.27
CA ALA A 68 2.22 -27.09 3.03
C ALA A 68 1.36 -28.11 3.79
N GLU A 69 0.90 -27.77 4.99
CA GLU A 69 -0.02 -28.57 5.81
C GLU A 69 -1.49 -28.51 5.33
N GLY A 70 -1.77 -27.64 4.35
CA GLY A 70 -3.05 -27.61 3.64
C GLY A 70 -4.11 -26.68 4.20
N ILE A 71 -3.74 -25.60 4.90
CA ILE A 71 -4.66 -24.55 5.39
C ILE A 71 -5.78 -24.21 4.38
N GLY A 72 -7.02 -24.08 4.84
CA GLY A 72 -8.14 -23.73 3.97
C GLY A 72 -8.03 -22.30 3.42
N TRP A 73 -8.54 -22.03 2.21
CA TRP A 73 -8.48 -20.68 1.62
C TRP A 73 -9.25 -19.62 2.43
N GLY A 74 -10.34 -20.00 3.10
CA GLY A 74 -11.09 -19.11 3.97
C GLY A 74 -10.25 -18.65 5.16
N GLU A 75 -9.65 -19.61 5.86
CA GLU A 75 -8.77 -19.37 7.01
C GLU A 75 -7.53 -18.57 6.61
N ALA A 76 -6.87 -18.92 5.50
CA ALA A 76 -5.74 -18.15 4.98
C ALA A 76 -6.14 -16.69 4.71
N LYS A 77 -7.32 -16.45 4.13
CA LYS A 77 -7.82 -15.09 3.84
C LYS A 77 -8.10 -14.30 5.12
N ASP A 78 -8.71 -14.94 6.12
CA ASP A 78 -8.98 -14.29 7.40
C ASP A 78 -7.66 -13.95 8.11
N ARG A 79 -6.67 -14.84 8.10
CA ARG A 79 -5.34 -14.59 8.66
C ARG A 79 -4.60 -13.43 7.98
N VAL A 80 -4.63 -13.37 6.64
CA VAL A 80 -4.07 -12.21 5.92
C VAL A 80 -4.81 -10.93 6.25
N PHE A 81 -6.14 -10.97 6.33
CA PHE A 81 -6.94 -9.80 6.70
C PHE A 81 -6.57 -9.29 8.09
N GLU A 82 -6.55 -10.16 9.10
CA GLU A 82 -6.22 -9.81 10.48
C GLU A 82 -4.84 -9.17 10.56
N TYR A 83 -3.84 -9.80 9.94
CA TYR A 83 -2.46 -9.35 9.95
C TYR A 83 -2.28 -7.97 9.30
N VAL A 84 -2.86 -7.79 8.11
CA VAL A 84 -2.78 -6.51 7.38
C VAL A 84 -3.61 -5.43 8.09
N ASN A 85 -4.78 -5.77 8.64
CA ASN A 85 -5.61 -4.81 9.36
C ASN A 85 -4.91 -4.30 10.62
N ALA A 86 -4.24 -5.18 11.38
CA ALA A 86 -3.46 -4.80 12.54
C ALA A 86 -2.33 -3.81 12.18
N HIS A 87 -1.57 -4.10 11.12
CA HIS A 87 -0.51 -3.22 10.62
C HIS A 87 -1.04 -1.84 10.18
N LEU A 88 -2.25 -1.82 9.61
CA LEU A 88 -2.85 -0.59 9.08
C LEU A 88 -3.71 0.16 10.11
N SER A 89 -3.96 -0.38 11.29
CA SER A 89 -4.85 0.23 12.29
C SER A 89 -4.37 1.63 12.71
N ALA A 90 -3.18 1.74 13.31
CA ALA A 90 -2.65 3.02 13.75
C ALA A 90 -2.39 4.01 12.58
N PRO A 91 -1.83 3.58 11.42
CA PRO A 91 -1.73 4.44 10.25
C PRO A 91 -3.09 4.95 9.73
N ARG A 92 -4.14 4.11 9.77
CA ARG A 92 -5.50 4.48 9.34
C ARG A 92 -6.11 5.50 10.28
N GLU A 93 -5.92 5.37 11.59
CA GLU A 93 -6.37 6.37 12.56
C GLU A 93 -5.70 7.72 12.31
N ARG A 94 -4.38 7.74 12.13
CA ARG A 94 -3.64 8.97 11.79
C ARG A 94 -4.11 9.57 10.47
N TYR A 95 -4.33 8.75 9.45
CA TYR A 95 -4.87 9.20 8.18
C TYR A 95 -6.25 9.86 8.36
N ASN A 96 -7.15 9.23 9.11
CA ASN A 96 -8.49 9.77 9.34
C ASN A 96 -8.43 11.09 10.12
N ALA A 97 -7.61 11.18 11.16
CA ALA A 97 -7.41 12.42 11.91
C ALA A 97 -6.88 13.56 11.03
N LEU A 98 -5.97 13.27 10.10
CA LEU A 98 -5.49 14.25 9.12
C LEU A 98 -6.60 14.67 8.15
N MET A 99 -7.44 13.74 7.69
CA MET A 99 -8.55 14.04 6.80
C MET A 99 -9.65 14.89 7.48
N GLU A 100 -9.74 14.83 8.81
CA GLU A 100 -10.61 15.69 9.62
C GLU A 100 -10.04 17.11 9.85
N ASP A 101 -8.73 17.31 9.62
CA ASP A 101 -8.06 18.62 9.64
C ASP A 101 -7.36 18.95 8.31
N PRO A 102 -8.12 19.33 7.26
CA PRO A 102 -7.55 19.74 5.99
C PRO A 102 -6.64 20.98 6.07
N ALA A 103 -6.87 21.85 7.07
CA ALA A 103 -6.09 23.07 7.24
C ALA A 103 -4.65 22.75 7.67
N HIS A 104 -4.48 21.76 8.55
CA HIS A 104 -3.15 21.26 8.89
C HIS A 104 -2.42 20.68 7.68
N ILE A 105 -3.10 19.89 6.84
CA ILE A 105 -2.51 19.35 5.60
C ILE A 105 -2.02 20.48 4.70
N GLU A 106 -2.86 21.49 4.46
CA GLU A 106 -2.52 22.64 3.61
C GLU A 106 -1.32 23.42 4.17
N ALA A 107 -1.28 23.66 5.48
CA ALA A 107 -0.16 24.35 6.12
C ALA A 107 1.16 23.59 5.93
N VAL A 108 1.15 22.26 6.04
CA VAL A 108 2.33 21.42 5.78
C VAL A 108 2.75 21.48 4.31
N LEU A 109 1.79 21.45 3.37
CA LEU A 109 2.07 21.56 1.94
C LEU A 109 2.66 22.93 1.56
N GLN A 110 2.11 24.03 2.09
CA GLN A 110 2.63 25.39 1.84
C GLN A 110 4.05 25.55 2.36
N LYS A 111 4.34 25.07 3.57
CA LYS A 111 5.72 25.08 4.11
C LYS A 111 6.68 24.26 3.24
N GLY A 112 6.22 23.14 2.69
CA GLY A 112 6.99 22.36 1.71
C GLY A 112 7.22 23.13 0.40
N ALA A 113 6.19 23.81 -0.08
CA ALA A 113 6.26 24.63 -1.30
C ALA A 113 7.18 25.83 -1.15
N GLU A 114 7.21 26.50 0.00
CA GLU A 114 8.15 27.58 0.30
C GLU A 114 9.60 27.12 0.17
N ARG A 115 9.95 26.03 0.85
CA ARG A 115 11.30 25.42 0.76
C ARG A 115 11.65 25.00 -0.67
N ALA A 116 10.70 24.42 -1.39
CA ALA A 116 10.92 24.03 -2.78
C ALA A 116 11.10 25.24 -3.70
N ARG A 117 10.37 26.35 -3.46
CA ARG A 117 10.49 27.58 -4.25
C ARG A 117 11.84 28.25 -4.08
N GLU A 118 12.43 28.23 -2.88
CA GLU A 118 13.77 28.79 -2.64
C GLU A 118 14.81 28.15 -3.57
N GLU A 119 14.83 26.82 -3.66
CA GLU A 119 15.72 26.07 -4.55
C GLU A 119 15.38 26.26 -6.03
N ALA A 120 14.08 26.21 -6.35
CA ALA A 120 13.61 26.37 -7.72
C ALA A 120 13.88 27.77 -8.28
N ALA A 121 13.78 28.83 -7.46
CA ALA A 121 14.03 30.21 -7.87
C ALA A 121 15.46 30.39 -8.38
N VAL A 122 16.46 29.88 -7.63
CA VAL A 122 17.88 29.94 -8.04
C VAL A 122 18.10 29.25 -9.38
N THR A 123 17.48 28.08 -9.58
CA THR A 123 17.57 27.33 -10.84
C THR A 123 16.90 28.07 -11.99
N MET A 124 15.72 28.62 -11.76
CA MET A 124 14.95 29.36 -12.75
C MET A 124 15.64 30.66 -13.18
N ASP A 125 16.32 31.34 -12.27
CA ASP A 125 17.07 32.56 -12.61
C ASP A 125 18.25 32.27 -13.51
N ARG A 126 19.00 31.19 -13.23
CA ARG A 126 20.07 30.71 -14.13
C ARG A 126 19.53 30.32 -15.50
N LEU A 127 18.40 29.60 -15.54
CA LEU A 127 17.78 29.18 -16.79
C LEU A 127 17.31 30.38 -17.61
N ARG A 128 16.62 31.35 -16.98
CA ARG A 128 16.17 32.58 -17.64
C ARG A 128 17.34 33.36 -18.23
N ALA A 129 18.43 33.52 -17.48
CA ALA A 129 19.64 34.17 -17.99
C ALA A 129 20.22 33.42 -19.21
N ALA A 130 20.32 32.10 -19.14
CA ALA A 130 20.87 31.28 -20.22
C ALA A 130 20.04 31.33 -21.52
N VAL A 131 18.72 31.47 -21.41
CA VAL A 131 17.80 31.55 -22.58
C VAL A 131 17.46 32.98 -23.00
N GLY A 132 18.14 33.99 -22.44
CA GLY A 132 17.95 35.40 -22.82
C GLY A 132 16.66 36.04 -22.28
N LEU A 133 16.00 35.43 -21.29
CA LEU A 133 14.84 35.97 -20.57
C LEU A 133 15.23 36.66 -19.24
N GLY A 134 16.51 37.02 -19.10
CA GLY A 134 17.03 37.77 -17.96
C GLY A 134 16.68 39.26 -18.04
N ARG A 135 16.89 39.99 -16.93
CA ARG A 135 16.80 41.46 -16.98
C ARG A 135 17.87 42.00 -17.93
N PHE A 136 17.45 42.81 -18.89
CA PHE A 136 18.36 43.67 -19.63
C PHE A 136 18.94 44.68 -18.63
N VAL A 137 20.24 44.57 -18.36
CA VAL A 137 21.01 45.64 -17.72
C VAL A 137 21.44 46.61 -18.80
#